data_AF-A0A2A7MD10-F1
#
_entry.id   AF-A0A2A7MD10-F1
#
_cell.length_a   1.000
_cell.length_b   1.000
_cell.length_c   1.000
_cell.angle_alpha   90.00
_cell.angle_beta   90.00
_cell.angle_gamma   90.00
#
_symmetry.space_group_name_H-M   'P 1'
#
loop_
_entity.id
_entity.type
_entity.pdbx_description
1 polymer ?
#
loop_
_entity_poly.entity_id
_entity_poly.type
_entity_poly.pdbx_seq_one_letter_code
_entity_poly.pdbx_strand_id
1 'polypeptide(L)'
;MIRCNLSVLLAERNLKISKVSEETKLSRTTLTALVSNVSKGIQFDTINTLCCYLKVTPEKLISYIPVDIIITRANLNGEILQIDLDIIKNMKTYKCELTGYCYTSYNDDNEIKSLDIEILLYDDESNSDDEELIENNKVLINTFTKLPVPFRNDIRKEILKYMGRTFRWALAEDCTMHFTWDNKLIDVE
;
A
#
# COMPACT_ATOMS: atom_id res chain seq x y z
N MET A 1 -3.67 -10.71 2.65
CA MET A 1 -4.18 -9.36 2.97
C MET A 1 -5.69 -9.33 2.83
N ILE A 2 -6.38 -8.63 3.74
CA ILE A 2 -7.81 -8.34 3.67
C ILE A 2 -8.00 -6.83 3.51
N ARG A 3 -8.92 -6.42 2.62
CA ARG A 3 -9.22 -5.00 2.38
C ARG A 3 -10.73 -4.76 2.31
N CYS A 4 -11.21 -3.69 2.94
CA CYS A 4 -12.59 -3.23 2.84
C CYS A 4 -12.75 -2.26 1.66
N ASN A 5 -13.67 -2.58 0.74
CA ASN A 5 -13.98 -1.80 -0.45
C ASN A 5 -15.07 -0.74 -0.20
N LEU A 6 -15.41 -0.44 1.06
CA LEU A 6 -16.49 0.49 1.37
C LEU A 6 -16.28 1.85 0.70
N SER A 7 -15.05 2.37 0.67
CA SER A 7 -14.73 3.64 -0.02
C SER A 7 -15.13 3.64 -1.49
N VAL A 8 -14.83 2.56 -2.21
CA VAL A 8 -15.19 2.37 -3.62
C VAL A 8 -16.70 2.27 -3.78
N LEU A 9 -17.35 1.45 -2.95
CA LEU A 9 -18.80 1.23 -3.01
C LEU A 9 -19.63 2.48 -2.72
N LEU A 10 -19.13 3.36 -1.85
CA LEU A 10 -19.75 4.65 -1.57
C LEU A 10 -19.53 5.62 -2.73
N ALA A 11 -18.33 5.68 -3.29
CA ALA A 11 -18.01 6.53 -4.44
C ALA A 11 -18.86 6.16 -5.67
N GLU A 12 -18.94 4.88 -6.02
CA GLU A 12 -19.76 4.35 -7.13
C GLU A 12 -21.24 4.75 -7.03
N ARG A 13 -21.74 4.92 -5.80
CA ARG A 13 -23.15 5.26 -5.52
C ARG A 13 -23.36 6.73 -5.12
N ASN A 14 -22.31 7.56 -5.18
CA ASN A 14 -22.32 8.94 -4.70
C ASN A 14 -22.88 9.10 -3.27
N LEU A 15 -22.51 8.18 -2.37
CA LEU A 15 -22.96 8.15 -0.98
C LEU A 15 -21.93 8.78 -0.05
N LYS A 16 -22.40 9.62 0.88
CA LYS A 16 -21.58 10.19 1.95
C LYS A 16 -21.69 9.35 3.22
N ILE A 17 -20.60 9.25 3.98
CA ILE A 17 -20.55 8.56 5.28
C ILE A 17 -21.68 9.03 6.21
N SER A 18 -22.00 10.33 6.20
CA SER A 18 -23.08 10.90 7.02
C SER A 18 -24.43 10.26 6.75
N LYS A 19 -24.79 10.06 5.47
CA LYS A 19 -26.05 9.45 5.06
C LYS A 19 -26.09 7.97 5.44
N VAL A 20 -25.01 7.24 5.17
CA VAL A 20 -24.92 5.82 5.54
C VAL A 20 -25.05 5.64 7.05
N SER A 21 -24.40 6.49 7.84
CA SER A 21 -24.49 6.46 9.30
C SER A 21 -25.93 6.66 9.80
N GLU A 22 -26.65 7.62 9.22
CA GLU A 22 -28.03 7.94 9.60
C GLU A 22 -29.00 6.79 9.28
N GLU A 23 -28.86 6.18 8.11
CA GLU A 23 -29.76 5.14 7.62
C GLU A 23 -29.44 3.75 8.20
N THR A 24 -28.15 3.44 8.42
CA THR A 24 -27.71 2.13 8.96
C THR A 24 -27.55 2.11 10.48
N LYS A 25 -27.60 3.28 11.14
CA LYS A 25 -27.29 3.47 12.57
C LYS A 25 -25.87 3.06 12.98
N LEU A 26 -24.98 2.77 12.02
CA LEU A 26 -23.56 2.59 12.29
C LEU A 26 -22.90 3.93 12.65
N SER A 27 -21.97 3.92 13.59
CA SER A 27 -21.26 5.14 13.98
C SER A 27 -20.43 5.70 12.82
N ARG A 28 -20.34 7.03 12.71
CA ARG A 28 -19.47 7.68 11.72
C ARG A 28 -18.02 7.25 11.90
N THR A 29 -17.55 7.11 13.14
CA THR A 29 -16.19 6.64 13.44
C THR A 29 -15.91 5.26 12.88
N THR A 30 -16.86 4.32 13.03
CA THR A 30 -16.77 2.97 12.44
C THR A 30 -16.70 3.03 10.92
N LEU A 31 -17.61 3.78 10.28
CA LEU A 31 -17.65 3.91 8.82
C LEU A 31 -16.38 4.58 8.27
N THR A 32 -15.89 5.64 8.92
CA THR A 32 -14.63 6.30 8.56
C THR A 32 -13.45 5.34 8.66
N ALA A 33 -13.36 4.54 9.73
CA ALA A 33 -12.29 3.55 9.89
C ALA A 33 -12.32 2.48 8.78
N LEU A 34 -13.51 2.05 8.36
CA LEU A 34 -13.69 1.09 7.26
C LEU A 34 -13.37 1.70 5.89
N VAL A 35 -13.84 2.92 5.60
CA VAL A 35 -13.53 3.66 4.37
C VAL A 35 -12.02 3.89 4.24
N SER A 36 -11.36 4.24 5.34
CA SER A 36 -9.92 4.49 5.38
C SER A 36 -9.07 3.23 5.52
N ASN A 37 -9.66 2.04 5.61
CA ASN A 37 -8.95 0.76 5.81
C ASN A 37 -7.98 0.75 7.02
N VAL A 38 -8.33 1.48 8.09
CA VAL A 38 -7.55 1.51 9.34
C VAL A 38 -8.17 0.68 10.46
N SER A 39 -9.30 0.02 10.18
CA SER A 39 -9.97 -0.83 11.17
C SER A 39 -9.18 -2.11 11.44
N LYS A 40 -9.00 -2.45 12.72
CA LYS A 40 -8.34 -3.71 13.14
C LYS A 40 -9.23 -4.95 13.03
N GLY A 41 -10.51 -4.75 12.75
CA GLY A 41 -11.49 -5.82 12.61
C GLY A 41 -12.85 -5.26 12.21
N ILE A 42 -13.78 -6.14 11.88
CA ILE A 42 -15.15 -5.79 11.56
C ILE A 42 -16.07 -6.87 12.14
N GLN A 43 -17.15 -6.45 12.79
CA GLN A 43 -18.15 -7.39 13.31
C GLN A 43 -19.01 -7.94 12.16
N PHE A 44 -19.43 -9.19 12.24
CA PHE A 44 -20.31 -9.78 11.22
C PHE A 44 -21.63 -9.03 11.06
N ASP A 45 -22.20 -8.51 12.16
CA ASP A 45 -23.41 -7.68 12.10
C ASP A 45 -23.18 -6.39 11.31
N THR A 46 -21.97 -5.81 11.39
CA THR A 46 -21.59 -4.64 10.58
C THR A 46 -21.48 -5.01 9.11
N ILE A 47 -20.84 -6.15 8.78
CA ILE A 47 -20.79 -6.67 7.40
C ILE A 47 -22.22 -6.87 6.88
N ASN A 48 -23.06 -7.58 7.63
CA ASN A 48 -24.43 -7.88 7.24
C ASN A 48 -25.24 -6.60 6.99
N THR A 49 -25.16 -5.63 7.90
CA THR A 49 -25.84 -4.34 7.77
C THR A 49 -25.40 -3.59 6.51
N LEU A 50 -24.09 -3.50 6.25
CA LEU A 50 -23.56 -2.84 5.07
C LEU A 50 -23.92 -3.56 3.77
N CYS A 51 -23.87 -4.90 3.76
CA CYS A 51 -24.29 -5.72 2.63
C CYS A 51 -25.77 -5.51 2.29
N CYS A 52 -26.65 -5.54 3.29
CA CYS A 52 -28.08 -5.26 3.12
C CYS A 52 -28.33 -3.85 2.58
N TYR A 53 -27.67 -2.85 3.18
CA TYR A 53 -27.81 -1.44 2.80
C TYR A 53 -27.34 -1.17 1.36
N LEU A 54 -26.15 -1.65 1.01
CA LEU A 54 -25.52 -1.42 -0.29
C LEU A 54 -26.01 -2.40 -1.37
N LYS A 55 -26.77 -3.43 -0.98
CA LYS A 55 -27.24 -4.53 -1.83
C LYS A 55 -26.08 -5.25 -2.52
N VAL A 56 -25.09 -5.67 -1.72
CA VAL A 56 -23.90 -6.39 -2.20
C VAL A 56 -23.63 -7.64 -1.36
N THR A 57 -22.82 -8.54 -1.90
CA THR A 57 -22.30 -9.70 -1.15
C THR A 57 -21.08 -9.30 -0.30
N PRO A 58 -20.73 -10.09 0.73
CA PRO A 58 -19.52 -9.87 1.50
C PRO A 58 -18.25 -9.83 0.65
N GLU A 59 -18.15 -10.62 -0.42
CA GLU A 59 -17.00 -10.62 -1.35
C GLU A 59 -16.80 -9.26 -2.04
N LYS A 60 -17.89 -8.58 -2.41
CA LYS A 60 -17.79 -7.24 -3.01
C LYS A 60 -17.39 -6.19 -1.96
N LEU A 61 -17.80 -6.37 -0.70
CA LEU A 61 -17.45 -5.48 0.41
C LEU A 61 -16.02 -5.70 0.92
N ILE A 62 -15.55 -6.95 0.98
CA ILE A 62 -14.28 -7.36 1.57
C ILE A 62 -13.49 -8.18 0.55
N SER A 63 -12.38 -7.60 0.06
CA SER A 63 -11.43 -8.29 -0.82
C SER A 63 -10.43 -9.10 -0.01
N TYR A 64 -10.07 -10.26 -0.53
CA TYR A 64 -8.99 -11.10 -0.01
C TYR A 64 -7.94 -11.35 -1.09
N ILE A 65 -6.67 -11.21 -0.72
CA ILE A 65 -5.54 -11.68 -1.52
C ILE A 65 -4.74 -12.67 -0.69
N PRO A 66 -4.40 -13.85 -1.24
CA PRO A 66 -3.67 -14.90 -0.54
C PRO A 66 -2.16 -14.62 -0.42
N VAL A 67 -1.80 -13.38 -0.09
CA VAL A 67 -0.46 -12.96 0.28
C VAL A 67 -0.56 -11.83 1.29
N ASP A 68 0.29 -11.85 2.33
CA ASP A 68 0.54 -10.71 3.20
C ASP A 68 1.91 -10.13 2.90
N ILE A 69 2.00 -8.80 2.82
CA ILE A 69 3.23 -8.07 2.57
C ILE A 69 3.41 -7.09 3.71
N ILE A 70 4.50 -7.24 4.45
CA ILE A 70 4.79 -6.45 5.64
C ILE A 70 6.11 -5.73 5.39
N ILE A 71 6.08 -4.41 5.26
CA ILE A 71 7.31 -3.61 5.27
C ILE A 71 7.88 -3.69 6.68
N THR A 72 9.08 -4.25 6.82
CA THR A 72 9.74 -4.39 8.13
C THR A 72 10.68 -3.21 8.39
N ARG A 73 11.30 -2.69 7.33
CA ARG A 73 12.21 -1.53 7.38
C ARG A 73 12.18 -0.79 6.05
N ALA A 74 12.28 0.54 6.09
CA ALA A 74 12.61 1.34 4.91
C ALA A 74 13.47 2.53 5.34
N ASN A 75 14.65 2.67 4.74
CA ASN A 75 15.66 3.65 5.12
C ASN A 75 16.17 4.38 3.89
N LEU A 76 16.51 5.66 4.08
CA LEU A 76 17.19 6.47 3.08
C LEU A 76 18.63 6.75 3.53
N ASN A 77 19.59 6.48 2.65
CA ASN A 77 20.99 6.85 2.83
C ASN A 77 21.42 7.75 1.66
N GLY A 78 21.43 9.06 1.89
CA GLY A 78 21.41 10.03 0.80
C GLY A 78 20.11 9.85 0.00
N GLU A 79 20.25 9.63 -1.31
CA GLU A 79 19.13 9.38 -2.21
C GLU A 79 18.76 7.90 -2.31
N ILE A 80 19.60 6.98 -1.82
CA ILE A 80 19.38 5.54 -1.97
C ILE A 80 18.35 5.07 -0.93
N LEU A 81 17.32 4.38 -1.41
CA LEU A 81 16.26 3.78 -0.61
C LEU A 81 16.47 2.27 -0.51
N GLN A 82 16.58 1.75 0.71
CA GLN A 82 16.57 0.32 0.98
C GLN A 82 15.29 -0.03 1.72
N ILE A 83 14.59 -1.07 1.26
CA ILE A 83 13.33 -1.55 1.84
C ILE A 83 13.45 -3.04 2.10
N ASP A 84 13.24 -3.42 3.36
CA ASP A 84 13.06 -4.82 3.74
C ASP A 84 11.58 -5.10 3.93
N LEU A 85 11.15 -6.25 3.45
CA LEU A 85 9.78 -6.69 3.55
C LEU A 85 9.67 -8.21 3.75
N ASP A 86 8.67 -8.61 4.50
CA ASP A 86 8.26 -10.01 4.60
C ASP A 86 7.09 -10.25 3.65
N ILE A 87 7.25 -11.22 2.75
CA ILE A 87 6.17 -11.77 1.95
C ILE A 87 5.70 -13.07 2.61
N ILE A 88 4.44 -13.11 3.02
CA ILE A 88 3.84 -14.28 3.68
C ILE A 88 2.81 -14.89 2.72
N LYS A 89 3.08 -16.11 2.27
CA LYS A 89 2.22 -16.85 1.35
C LYS A 89 2.15 -18.31 1.78
N ASN A 90 0.95 -18.90 1.79
CA ASN A 90 0.74 -20.29 2.20
C ASN A 90 1.39 -20.61 3.57
N MET A 91 1.28 -19.68 4.53
CA MET A 91 1.88 -19.78 5.87
C MET A 91 3.43 -19.85 5.89
N LYS A 92 4.10 -19.58 4.77
CA LYS A 92 5.55 -19.44 4.69
C LYS A 92 5.91 -17.97 4.57
N THR A 93 6.99 -17.58 5.26
CA THR A 93 7.55 -16.23 5.20
C THR A 93 8.80 -16.24 4.34
N TYR A 94 8.85 -15.30 3.39
CA TYR A 94 9.98 -15.00 2.54
C TYR A 94 10.47 -13.61 2.93
N LYS A 95 11.71 -13.50 3.36
CA LYS A 95 12.34 -12.21 3.63
C LYS A 95 12.86 -11.69 2.31
N CYS A 96 12.48 -10.48 1.96
CA CYS A 96 12.81 -9.88 0.68
C CYS A 96 13.35 -8.48 0.86
N GLU A 97 14.16 -8.07 -0.09
CA GLU A 97 14.74 -6.73 -0.14
C GLU A 97 14.46 -6.08 -1.50
N LEU A 98 14.10 -4.81 -1.46
CA LEU A 98 13.98 -3.90 -2.60
C LEU A 98 14.95 -2.74 -2.40
N THR A 99 15.42 -2.19 -3.51
CA THR A 99 16.23 -0.96 -3.54
C THR A 99 15.44 0.15 -4.21
N GLY A 100 16.04 1.32 -4.39
CA GLY A 100 15.40 2.44 -5.01
C GLY A 100 16.11 3.76 -4.79
N TYR A 101 15.47 4.82 -5.25
CA TYR A 101 15.93 6.18 -5.09
C TYR A 101 14.81 7.09 -4.60
N CYS A 102 15.17 8.12 -3.85
CA CYS A 102 14.28 9.19 -3.47
C CYS A 102 14.99 10.52 -3.70
N TYR A 103 14.58 11.21 -4.76
CA TYR A 103 15.05 12.55 -5.07
C TYR A 103 14.12 13.58 -4.44
N THR A 104 14.70 14.63 -3.86
CA THR A 104 13.96 15.71 -3.21
C THR A 104 14.27 17.04 -3.87
N SER A 105 13.23 17.85 -4.07
CA SER A 105 13.39 19.27 -4.41
C SER A 105 12.92 20.15 -3.26
N TYR A 106 13.48 21.34 -3.16
CA TYR A 106 13.21 22.28 -2.07
C TYR A 106 12.62 23.59 -2.61
N ASN A 107 11.75 24.21 -1.83
CA ASN A 107 11.31 25.60 -2.07
C ASN A 107 12.32 26.60 -1.47
N ASP A 108 12.05 27.90 -1.65
CA ASP A 108 12.91 28.97 -1.14
C ASP A 108 12.99 29.00 0.40
N ASP A 109 11.98 28.46 1.07
CA ASP A 109 11.92 28.29 2.54
C ASP A 109 12.66 27.02 3.02
N ASN A 110 13.36 26.33 2.12
CA ASN A 110 14.10 25.09 2.38
C ASN A 110 13.21 23.93 2.88
N GLU A 111 11.93 23.96 2.53
CA GLU A 111 10.97 22.87 2.73
C GLU A 111 10.93 21.96 1.50
N ILE A 112 10.64 20.68 1.71
CA ILE A 112 10.57 19.70 0.61
C ILE A 112 9.31 19.97 -0.22
N LYS A 113 9.51 20.40 -1.47
CA LYS A 113 8.46 20.71 -2.44
C LYS A 113 8.06 19.50 -3.30
N SER A 114 9.00 18.61 -3.59
CA SER A 114 8.68 17.35 -4.27
C SER A 114 9.49 16.18 -3.74
N LEU A 115 8.86 15.00 -3.81
CA LEU A 115 9.51 13.69 -3.64
C LEU A 115 9.27 12.87 -4.90
N ASP A 116 10.37 12.45 -5.54
CA ASP A 116 10.35 11.51 -6.66
C ASP A 116 10.95 10.20 -6.16
N ILE A 117 10.09 9.21 -5.94
CA ILE A 117 10.45 7.93 -5.34
C ILE A 117 10.37 6.83 -6.39
N GLU A 118 11.48 6.15 -6.61
CA GLU A 118 11.58 5.01 -7.51
C GLU A 118 11.92 3.76 -6.72
N ILE A 119 11.12 2.70 -6.87
CA ILE A 119 11.35 1.41 -6.23
C ILE A 119 11.85 0.41 -7.27
N LEU A 120 12.99 -0.20 -7.01
CA LEU A 120 13.72 -1.05 -7.93
C LEU A 120 13.98 -2.44 -7.34
N LEU A 121 14.14 -3.41 -8.22
CA LEU A 121 14.80 -4.67 -7.88
C LEU A 121 16.32 -4.44 -7.76
N TYR A 122 17.00 -5.25 -6.96
CA TYR A 122 18.45 -5.31 -7.01
C TYR A 122 18.89 -5.94 -8.34
N ASP A 123 19.98 -5.43 -8.92
CA ASP A 123 20.52 -5.88 -10.22
C ASP A 123 21.09 -7.29 -10.10
N ASP A 124 20.32 -8.27 -10.57
CA ASP A 124 20.68 -9.68 -10.65
C ASP A 124 21.41 -10.03 -11.96
N GLU A 125 21.38 -9.16 -12.97
CA GLU A 125 22.09 -9.36 -14.24
C GLU A 125 23.60 -9.17 -14.03
N SER A 126 23.99 -8.13 -13.29
CA SER A 126 25.38 -7.90 -12.88
C SER A 126 25.86 -8.86 -11.78
N ASN A 127 24.95 -9.55 -11.10
CA ASN A 127 25.23 -10.47 -9.99
C ASN A 127 24.65 -11.87 -10.26
N SER A 128 24.85 -12.38 -11.48
CA SER A 128 24.21 -13.62 -11.98
C SER A 128 24.54 -14.89 -11.19
N ASP A 129 25.58 -14.86 -10.37
CA ASP A 129 26.02 -15.99 -9.54
C ASP A 129 25.40 -15.97 -8.14
N ASP A 130 24.65 -14.91 -7.79
CA ASP A 130 23.95 -14.76 -6.52
C ASP A 130 22.56 -15.42 -6.60
N GLU A 131 22.52 -16.72 -6.30
CA GLU A 131 21.27 -17.51 -6.31
C GLU A 131 20.21 -16.97 -5.33
N GLU A 132 20.63 -16.37 -4.20
CA GLU A 132 19.72 -15.82 -3.19
C GLU A 132 19.03 -14.56 -3.71
N LEU A 133 19.80 -13.65 -4.33
CA LEU A 133 19.28 -12.45 -4.98
C LEU A 133 18.31 -12.80 -6.11
N ILE A 134 18.66 -13.76 -6.96
CA ILE A 134 17.82 -14.20 -8.08
C ILE A 134 16.48 -14.77 -7.55
N GLU A 135 16.52 -15.59 -6.50
CA GLU A 135 15.30 -16.13 -5.90
C GLU A 135 14.47 -15.03 -5.21
N ASN A 136 15.10 -14.07 -4.53
CA ASN A 136 14.44 -12.89 -3.98
C ASN A 136 13.66 -12.13 -5.06
N ASN A 137 14.32 -11.79 -6.17
CA ASN A 137 13.70 -11.07 -7.29
C ASN A 137 12.52 -11.87 -7.87
N LYS A 138 12.66 -13.18 -8.05
CA LYS A 138 11.56 -14.05 -8.52
C LYS A 138 10.35 -14.02 -7.58
N VAL A 139 10.57 -14.10 -6.27
CA VAL A 139 9.48 -14.05 -5.27
C VAL A 139 8.76 -12.69 -5.34
N LEU A 140 9.51 -11.60 -5.46
CA LEU A 140 8.98 -10.25 -5.59
C LEU A 140 8.15 -10.09 -6.86
N ILE A 141 8.72 -10.40 -8.04
CA ILE A 141 8.05 -10.30 -9.34
C ILE A 141 6.75 -11.10 -9.36
N ASN A 142 6.80 -12.39 -9.00
CA ASN A 142 5.63 -13.28 -9.00
C ASN A 142 4.54 -12.81 -8.02
N THR A 143 4.91 -12.06 -6.98
CA THR A 143 3.97 -11.52 -6.00
C THR A 143 3.37 -10.22 -6.50
N PHE A 144 4.19 -9.23 -6.88
CA PHE A 144 3.74 -7.87 -7.20
C PHE A 144 2.95 -7.77 -8.52
N THR A 145 3.31 -8.57 -9.53
CA THR A 145 2.58 -8.66 -10.82
C THR A 145 1.12 -9.11 -10.64
N LYS A 146 0.85 -9.89 -9.58
CA LYS A 146 -0.50 -10.41 -9.25
C LYS A 146 -1.28 -9.50 -8.29
N LEU A 147 -0.67 -8.44 -7.76
CA LEU A 147 -1.35 -7.53 -6.84
C LEU A 147 -2.24 -6.55 -7.60
N PRO A 148 -3.54 -6.45 -7.27
CA PRO A 148 -4.39 -5.37 -7.75
C PRO A 148 -3.87 -4.00 -7.30
N VAL A 149 -4.11 -2.98 -8.14
CA VAL A 149 -3.70 -1.58 -7.89
C VAL A 149 -4.00 -1.08 -6.47
N PRO A 150 -5.19 -1.32 -5.87
CA PRO A 150 -5.47 -0.83 -4.52
C PRO A 150 -4.50 -1.34 -3.45
N PHE A 151 -4.04 -2.59 -3.57
CA PHE A 151 -3.10 -3.17 -2.61
C PHE A 151 -1.69 -2.64 -2.82
N ARG A 152 -1.27 -2.41 -4.08
CA ARG A 152 -0.01 -1.70 -4.37
C ARG A 152 0.00 -0.28 -3.79
N ASN A 153 -1.13 0.42 -3.86
CA ASN A 153 -1.29 1.73 -3.24
C ASN A 153 -1.19 1.69 -1.71
N ASP A 154 -1.68 0.62 -1.08
CA ASP A 154 -1.51 0.44 0.37
C ASP A 154 -0.04 0.22 0.74
N ILE A 155 0.68 -0.61 -0.02
CA ILE A 155 2.12 -0.83 0.17
C ILE A 155 2.90 0.47 0.00
N ARG A 156 2.60 1.26 -1.04
CA ARG A 156 3.16 2.61 -1.22
C ARG A 156 2.94 3.47 0.03
N LYS A 157 1.73 3.49 0.59
CA LYS A 157 1.43 4.26 1.80
C LYS A 157 2.23 3.77 3.01
N GLU A 158 2.41 2.45 3.15
CA GLU A 158 3.25 1.92 4.22
C GLU A 158 4.71 2.34 4.06
N ILE A 159 5.30 2.22 2.86
CA ILE A 159 6.67 2.70 2.58
C ILE A 159 6.80 4.19 2.94
N LEU A 160 5.85 5.03 2.49
CA LEU A 160 5.83 6.46 2.80
C LEU A 160 5.73 6.75 4.31
N LYS A 161 5.04 5.92 5.10
CA LYS A 161 5.00 6.08 6.57
C LYS A 161 6.37 5.86 7.20
N TYR A 162 7.15 4.90 6.70
CA TYR A 162 8.52 4.69 7.17
C TYR A 162 9.41 5.87 6.76
N MET A 163 9.34 6.31 5.49
CA MET A 163 10.11 7.45 4.99
C MET A 163 9.74 8.78 5.64
N GLY A 164 8.47 8.99 6.02
CA GLY A 164 8.01 10.19 6.70
C GLY A 164 8.73 10.43 8.04
N ARG A 165 9.21 9.37 8.69
CA ARG A 165 10.06 9.47 9.90
C ARG A 165 11.42 10.06 9.58
N THR A 166 11.97 9.76 8.40
CA THR A 166 13.25 10.30 7.92
C THR A 166 13.16 11.79 7.63
N PHE A 167 12.11 12.22 6.92
CA PHE A 167 11.94 13.63 6.55
C PHE A 167 11.44 14.53 7.69
N ARG A 168 11.11 13.96 8.86
CA ARG A 168 10.49 14.67 9.99
C ARG A 168 9.27 15.54 9.58
N TRP A 169 8.61 15.18 8.49
CA TRP A 169 7.55 15.97 7.85
C TRP A 169 7.91 17.42 7.52
N ALA A 170 9.16 17.71 7.14
CA ALA A 170 9.56 19.00 6.56
C ALA A 170 9.03 19.19 5.12
N LEU A 171 7.76 18.84 4.89
CA LEU A 171 7.07 18.90 3.61
C LEU A 171 6.36 20.25 3.51
N ALA A 172 6.52 20.92 2.38
CA ALA A 172 5.72 22.10 2.05
C ALA A 172 4.22 21.73 2.00
N GLU A 173 3.32 22.69 2.23
CA GLU A 173 1.86 22.45 2.17
C GLU A 173 1.40 21.91 0.80
N ASP A 174 2.06 22.34 -0.27
CA ASP A 174 1.78 21.96 -1.66
C ASP A 174 2.71 20.85 -2.18
N CYS A 175 3.36 20.10 -1.27
CA CYS A 175 4.33 19.07 -1.64
C CYS A 175 3.74 18.02 -2.59
N THR A 176 4.47 17.75 -3.68
CA THR A 176 4.09 16.76 -4.69
C THR A 176 4.87 15.46 -4.52
N MET A 177 4.22 14.31 -4.73
CA MET A 177 4.85 13.00 -4.54
C MET A 177 4.60 12.08 -5.73
N HIS A 178 5.66 11.82 -6.50
CA HIS A 178 5.67 10.84 -7.57
C HIS A 178 6.28 9.53 -7.05
N PHE A 179 5.70 8.40 -7.46
CA PHE A 179 6.12 7.08 -7.01
C PHE A 179 6.04 6.11 -8.17
N THR A 180 7.17 5.53 -8.55
CA THR A 180 7.29 4.56 -9.63
C THR A 180 7.80 3.23 -9.09
N TRP A 181 7.43 2.16 -9.79
CA TRP A 181 7.91 0.81 -9.51
C TRP A 181 8.71 0.35 -10.72
N ASP A 182 9.70 -0.50 -10.47
CA ASP A 182 10.35 -1.30 -11.49
C ASP A 182 9.30 -1.94 -12.39
N ASN A 183 9.49 -1.84 -13.70
CA ASN A 183 8.58 -2.42 -14.68
C ASN A 183 8.41 -3.93 -14.46
N LYS A 184 9.47 -4.65 -14.07
CA LYS A 184 9.42 -6.09 -13.77
C LYS A 184 8.43 -6.41 -12.62
N LEU A 185 8.12 -5.46 -11.74
CA LEU A 185 7.16 -5.65 -10.63
C LEU A 185 5.71 -5.38 -11.02
N ILE A 186 5.45 -4.61 -12.07
CA ILE A 186 4.09 -4.14 -12.41
C ILE A 186 3.60 -4.58 -13.78
N ASP A 187 4.51 -4.88 -14.71
CA ASP A 187 4.17 -5.38 -16.03
C ASP A 187 3.88 -6.87 -15.96
N VAL A 188 2.74 -7.23 -16.55
CA VAL A 188 2.37 -8.63 -16.77
C VAL A 188 2.79 -8.92 -18.21
N GLU A 189 3.92 -9.61 -18.40
CA GLU A 189 4.20 -10.25 -19.69
C GLU A 189 3.09 -11.23 -20.10
#